data_AF-A0A0A1WMA4-F1
#
_entry.id   AF-A0A0A1WMA4-F1
#
_cell.length_a   1.000
_cell.length_b   1.000
_cell.length_c   1.000
_cell.angle_alpha   90.00
_cell.angle_beta   90.00
_cell.angle_gamma   90.00
#
_symmetry.space_group_name_H-M   'P 1'
#
loop_
_entity.id
_entity.type
_entity.pdbx_description
1 polymer ?
#
loop_
_entity_poly.entity_id
_entity_poly.type
_entity_poly.pdbx_seq_one_letter_code
_entity_poly.pdbx_strand_id
1 'polypeptide(L)'
;MAWISGLADKAETILNKLDQNAATALQVAATTGSDGDSSESNALETMRRNLSNSKLSLKSSFSPIKGRTIGSANLSKSVEGDTNVLNPSFHTSLPESVEASEKVEWHINSAVSSRRSSINSRPDAVAIEVEETTPKHDILKKVATEGSFLTASHESQELMAFKIALNEITNERDDLRTRLAKLNRDNEKAAFLSKIQGLEALLQRLTEERDQAQYELGKAQNSNSAYTHTISELETNLAKLQQEYFEVAQKLQMQMKETEQLRKELQEYRHKAQYSLQMKDNLITELKANGVPAGTVTKNEDETEPHLLQMELDTLKHEHQQTLEESSTLRMQLEDLRRDWQMVNEQHTTYMANSRAAEETLRKELRTERERLLATESEQRVQAQELAKLRQQLSNQMAASATRLQEKETQLEQLRAELLRRKTTLQSIDGATVDSFDERIKALTQTLVDKQQTVERITTERNALRIQLEKMQDQLQQQYAYNSNLHSGKAVSRNSLLSNTTDDIKAQFPLLMRENPFDNRVARHVKRVYSSLDSAGIRLGAFLRRYPLMRIFVLMYVGLLHLWVMFVLMSSSPN
;
A
#
# COMPACT_ATOMS: atom_id res chain seq x y z
N MET A 1 -15.92 19.19 -28.27
CA MET A 1 -17.13 19.77 -27.66
C MET A 1 -18.13 18.75 -27.11
N ALA A 2 -18.07 17.45 -27.45
CA ALA A 2 -19.06 16.44 -27.01
C ALA A 2 -18.93 15.92 -25.55
N TRP A 3 -17.80 16.18 -24.87
CA TRP A 3 -17.62 15.77 -23.46
C TRP A 3 -18.26 16.73 -22.46
N ILE A 4 -18.39 18.02 -22.83
CA ILE A 4 -19.09 19.04 -22.02
C ILE A 4 -20.60 18.81 -22.10
N SER A 5 -21.14 18.42 -23.27
CA SER A 5 -22.57 18.04 -23.38
C SER A 5 -22.89 16.79 -22.56
N GLY A 6 -21.99 15.80 -22.52
CA GLY A 6 -22.15 14.62 -21.65
C GLY A 6 -22.04 14.90 -20.14
N LEU A 7 -21.37 15.99 -19.76
CA LEU A 7 -21.37 16.47 -18.37
C LEU A 7 -22.64 17.28 -18.06
N ALA A 8 -23.12 18.08 -19.02
CA ALA A 8 -24.34 18.85 -18.91
C ALA A 8 -25.57 17.93 -18.79
N ASP A 9 -25.70 16.90 -19.62
CA ASP A 9 -26.79 15.90 -19.51
C ASP A 9 -26.76 15.18 -18.15
N LYS A 10 -25.56 14.89 -17.63
CA LYS A 10 -25.40 14.25 -16.31
C LYS A 10 -25.73 15.21 -15.17
N ALA A 11 -25.35 16.48 -15.28
CA ALA A 11 -25.70 17.51 -14.32
C ALA A 11 -27.22 17.79 -14.33
N GLU A 12 -27.84 17.83 -15.51
CA GLU A 12 -29.29 17.97 -15.68
C GLU A 12 -30.04 16.76 -15.10
N THR A 13 -29.51 15.54 -15.28
CA THR A 13 -30.06 14.33 -14.65
C THR A 13 -29.96 14.37 -13.12
N ILE A 14 -28.87 14.95 -12.57
CA ILE A 14 -28.70 15.11 -11.12
C ILE A 14 -29.63 16.20 -10.59
N LEU A 15 -29.78 17.31 -11.32
CA LEU A 15 -30.65 18.42 -10.95
C LEU A 15 -32.13 17.99 -10.97
N ASN A 16 -32.57 17.30 -12.03
CA ASN A 16 -33.94 16.76 -12.12
C ASN A 16 -34.25 15.73 -11.02
N LYS A 17 -33.25 14.95 -10.59
CA LYS A 17 -33.39 14.02 -9.46
C LYS A 17 -33.42 14.73 -8.12
N LEU A 18 -32.69 15.84 -7.97
CA LEU A 18 -32.74 16.68 -6.79
C LEU A 18 -34.10 17.37 -6.66
N ASP A 19 -34.60 17.93 -7.77
CA ASP A 19 -35.93 18.56 -7.83
C ASP A 19 -37.06 17.55 -7.59
N GLN A 20 -36.96 16.34 -8.15
CA GLN A 20 -37.93 15.28 -7.84
C GLN A 20 -37.87 14.87 -6.36
N ASN A 21 -36.68 14.75 -5.75
CA ASN A 21 -36.57 14.44 -4.32
C ASN A 21 -37.11 15.58 -3.44
N ALA A 22 -36.84 16.83 -3.80
CA ALA A 22 -37.34 18.00 -3.10
C ALA A 22 -38.86 18.14 -3.23
N ALA A 23 -39.41 17.91 -4.43
CA ALA A 23 -40.84 17.89 -4.68
C ALA A 23 -41.53 16.75 -3.93
N THR A 24 -40.93 15.56 -3.88
CA THR A 24 -41.48 14.42 -3.12
C THR A 24 -41.44 14.70 -1.62
N ALA A 25 -40.37 15.33 -1.11
CA ALA A 25 -40.27 15.74 0.30
C ALA A 25 -41.32 16.81 0.66
N LEU A 26 -41.56 17.78 -0.24
CA LEU A 26 -42.61 18.79 -0.06
C LEU A 26 -44.02 18.19 -0.15
N GLN A 27 -44.25 17.18 -1.00
CA GLN A 27 -45.54 16.49 -1.11
C GLN A 27 -45.82 15.60 0.10
N VAL A 28 -44.79 15.03 0.71
CA VAL A 28 -44.89 14.35 2.02
C VAL A 28 -45.21 15.36 3.12
N ALA A 29 -44.55 16.52 3.15
CA ALA A 29 -44.87 17.58 4.12
C ALA A 29 -46.30 18.15 3.96
N ALA A 30 -46.78 18.29 2.74
CA ALA A 30 -48.12 18.80 2.43
C ALA A 30 -49.25 17.79 2.75
N THR A 31 -48.97 16.48 2.71
CA THR A 31 -49.95 15.44 3.04
C THR A 31 -50.04 15.14 4.54
N THR A 32 -49.06 15.60 5.34
CA THR A 32 -49.02 15.42 6.81
C THR A 32 -49.50 16.64 7.60
N GLY A 33 -50.01 17.69 6.95
CA GLY A 33 -50.43 18.94 7.58
C GLY A 33 -51.72 18.90 8.43
N SER A 34 -52.10 17.76 9.01
CA SER A 34 -53.34 17.66 9.79
C SER A 34 -53.19 17.28 11.26
N ASP A 35 -52.04 16.87 11.80
CA ASP A 35 -51.95 16.59 13.23
C ASP A 35 -50.59 16.96 13.83
N GLY A 36 -50.66 17.62 14.99
CA GLY A 36 -49.58 18.36 15.61
C GLY A 36 -48.48 17.53 16.28
N ASP A 37 -47.32 18.18 16.34
CA ASP A 37 -46.32 18.18 17.42
C ASP A 37 -45.44 16.94 17.68
N SER A 38 -45.36 15.97 16.74
CA SER A 38 -44.38 14.88 16.90
C SER A 38 -43.66 14.42 15.63
N SER A 39 -43.64 15.23 14.56
CA SER A 39 -43.22 14.75 13.22
C SER A 39 -41.89 15.30 12.68
N GLU A 40 -41.29 16.33 13.27
CA GLU A 40 -39.99 16.85 12.80
C GLU A 40 -38.84 15.83 12.97
N SER A 41 -38.90 15.03 14.04
CA SER A 41 -37.96 13.93 14.28
C SER A 41 -38.06 12.85 13.21
N ASN A 42 -39.27 12.51 12.74
CA ASN A 42 -39.48 11.48 11.72
C ASN A 42 -39.01 11.89 10.32
N ALA A 43 -39.11 13.17 9.95
CA ALA A 43 -38.61 13.68 8.67
C ALA A 43 -37.07 13.61 8.60
N LEU A 44 -36.38 14.03 9.68
CA LEU A 44 -34.93 13.92 9.81
C LEU A 44 -34.45 12.47 9.90
N GLU A 45 -35.18 11.61 10.60
CA GLU A 45 -34.90 10.17 10.72
C GLU A 45 -35.03 9.45 9.36
N THR A 46 -36.01 9.84 8.54
CA THR A 46 -36.22 9.31 7.18
C THR A 46 -35.11 9.78 6.23
N MET A 47 -34.67 11.03 6.36
CA MET A 47 -33.52 11.56 5.64
C MET A 47 -32.23 10.81 6.03
N ARG A 48 -32.00 10.58 7.33
CA ARG A 48 -30.85 9.84 7.85
C ARG A 48 -30.85 8.36 7.43
N ARG A 49 -32.01 7.71 7.38
CA ARG A 49 -32.15 6.33 6.90
C ARG A 49 -31.84 6.21 5.40
N ASN A 50 -32.30 7.15 4.58
CA ASN A 50 -32.02 7.15 3.15
C ASN A 50 -30.55 7.46 2.82
N LEU A 51 -29.86 8.29 3.63
CA LEU A 51 -28.41 8.47 3.53
C LEU A 51 -27.61 7.26 4.07
N SER A 52 -28.14 6.50 5.04
CA SER A 52 -27.44 5.32 5.60
C SER A 52 -27.52 4.06 4.71
N ASN A 53 -28.47 4.01 3.78
CA ASN A 53 -28.63 2.89 2.85
C ASN A 53 -27.76 3.01 1.57
N SER A 54 -27.09 4.14 1.34
CA SER A 54 -26.12 4.29 0.25
C SER A 54 -24.71 3.89 0.72
N LYS A 55 -24.53 2.60 1.02
CA LYS A 55 -23.20 2.01 1.26
C LYS A 55 -22.40 1.98 -0.05
N LEU A 56 -21.70 3.08 -0.34
CA LEU A 56 -20.70 3.19 -1.40
C LEU A 56 -19.53 2.25 -1.09
N SER A 57 -19.61 1.03 -1.65
CA SER A 57 -18.46 0.11 -1.77
C SER A 57 -17.52 0.63 -2.85
N LEU A 58 -16.60 1.53 -2.49
CA LEU A 58 -15.39 1.75 -3.27
C LEU A 58 -14.33 0.73 -2.82
N LYS A 59 -14.18 -0.34 -3.60
CA LYS A 59 -13.04 -1.25 -3.51
C LYS A 59 -11.80 -0.48 -3.99
N SER A 60 -10.93 -0.05 -3.07
CA SER A 60 -9.57 0.36 -3.38
C SER A 60 -8.64 -0.84 -3.23
N SER A 61 -8.22 -1.40 -4.35
CA SER A 61 -7.06 -2.29 -4.41
C SER A 61 -5.81 -1.44 -4.57
N PHE A 62 -5.10 -1.16 -3.47
CA PHE A 62 -3.75 -0.61 -3.53
C PHE A 62 -2.80 -1.47 -2.68
N SER A 63 -1.88 -2.13 -3.37
CA SER A 63 -0.68 -2.73 -2.80
C SER A 63 0.41 -1.65 -2.62
N PRO A 64 1.30 -1.78 -1.63
CA PRO A 64 2.30 -0.75 -1.34
C PRO A 64 3.49 -0.86 -2.30
N ILE A 65 3.77 0.20 -3.06
CA ILE A 65 4.98 0.33 -3.88
C ILE A 65 6.06 1.04 -3.06
N LYS A 66 7.17 0.31 -2.89
CA LYS A 66 8.47 0.73 -2.36
C LYS A 66 9.01 1.98 -3.07
N GLY A 67 9.21 3.06 -2.32
CA GLY A 67 10.03 4.20 -2.74
C GLY A 67 11.51 3.88 -2.60
N ARG A 68 12.24 3.94 -3.72
CA ARG A 68 13.70 3.82 -3.81
C ARG A 68 14.29 5.22 -3.87
N THR A 69 14.96 5.64 -2.81
CA THR A 69 15.76 6.88 -2.76
C THR A 69 17.16 6.64 -3.31
N ILE A 70 17.55 7.42 -4.32
CA ILE A 70 18.92 7.73 -4.73
C ILE A 70 18.98 9.27 -4.56
N GLY A 71 19.90 9.93 -3.84
CA GLY A 71 21.28 9.60 -3.52
C GLY A 71 22.21 10.54 -4.30
N SER A 72 22.38 11.78 -3.84
CA SER A 72 23.53 12.66 -4.12
C SER A 72 23.50 13.82 -3.11
N ALA A 73 24.33 13.76 -2.06
CA ALA A 73 25.68 14.30 -1.99
C ALA A 73 25.67 15.82 -1.74
N ASN A 74 25.95 16.22 -0.50
CA ASN A 74 26.51 17.52 -0.20
C ASN A 74 27.69 17.40 0.76
N LEU A 75 28.70 18.17 0.39
CA LEU A 75 30.07 18.22 0.84
C LEU A 75 30.18 19.02 2.15
N SER A 76 31.13 18.60 2.98
CA SER A 76 31.64 19.23 4.20
C SER A 76 32.00 20.72 4.06
N LYS A 77 31.69 21.53 5.08
CA LYS A 77 32.72 22.29 5.84
C LYS A 77 32.18 22.87 7.18
N SER A 78 32.97 22.62 8.22
CA SER A 78 32.92 23.17 9.58
C SER A 78 33.34 24.65 9.63
N VAL A 79 32.78 25.44 10.56
CA VAL A 79 33.49 26.34 11.52
C VAL A 79 32.50 26.87 12.58
N GLU A 80 32.94 26.86 13.83
CA GLU A 80 32.35 27.35 15.09
C GLU A 80 31.97 28.84 15.16
N GLY A 81 31.09 29.18 16.12
CA GLY A 81 31.00 30.53 16.70
C GLY A 81 29.70 30.79 17.47
N ASP A 82 29.77 30.75 18.81
CA ASP A 82 28.73 31.14 19.76
C ASP A 82 28.27 32.62 19.61
N THR A 83 26.98 32.89 19.87
CA THR A 83 26.49 33.75 20.97
C THR A 83 25.06 34.27 20.71
N ASN A 84 24.14 33.88 21.61
CA ASN A 84 23.16 34.70 22.32
C ASN A 84 22.68 36.08 21.78
N VAL A 85 21.35 36.25 21.82
CA VAL A 85 20.58 37.45 22.28
C VAL A 85 19.76 38.26 21.23
N LEU A 86 18.46 38.38 21.56
CA LEU A 86 17.43 39.40 21.27
C LEU A 86 16.73 39.51 19.89
N ASN A 87 15.42 39.30 19.97
CA ASN A 87 14.34 39.93 19.19
C ASN A 87 14.37 41.47 19.41
N PRO A 88 14.07 42.31 18.40
CA PRO A 88 12.71 42.85 18.30
C PRO A 88 12.19 43.14 16.87
N SER A 89 10.90 42.85 16.68
CA SER A 89 9.81 43.72 16.18
C SER A 89 10.02 44.81 15.11
N PHE A 90 9.16 44.70 14.08
CA PHE A 90 8.54 45.73 13.20
C PHE A 90 9.43 46.70 12.42
N HIS A 91 9.30 46.71 11.09
CA HIS A 91 8.77 47.88 10.36
C HIS A 91 8.49 47.56 8.88
N THR A 92 7.35 48.10 8.45
CA THR A 92 6.80 48.32 7.11
C THR A 92 7.78 48.92 6.11
N SER A 93 7.84 48.37 4.88
CA SER A 93 7.94 49.14 3.64
C SER A 93 7.71 48.27 2.39
N LEU A 94 6.64 48.58 1.65
CA LEU A 94 6.58 48.46 0.20
C LEU A 94 7.64 49.41 -0.40
N PRO A 95 8.26 49.07 -1.54
CA PRO A 95 7.70 49.58 -2.80
C PRO A 95 7.85 48.65 -4.03
N GLU A 96 6.83 48.75 -4.88
CA GLU A 96 6.92 49.03 -6.32
C GLU A 96 7.27 47.94 -7.34
N SER A 97 6.48 48.04 -8.41
CA SER A 97 6.34 47.24 -9.62
C SER A 97 7.53 47.35 -10.57
N VAL A 98 7.96 46.22 -11.11
CA VAL A 98 8.69 46.16 -12.39
C VAL A 98 8.15 45.00 -13.22
N GLU A 99 7.52 45.35 -14.33
CA GLU A 99 7.27 44.49 -15.47
C GLU A 99 8.60 43.99 -16.04
N ALA A 100 8.75 42.67 -16.20
CA ALA A 100 9.69 42.11 -17.16
C ALA A 100 9.20 40.73 -17.61
N SER A 101 8.63 40.72 -18.81
CA SER A 101 8.42 39.56 -19.64
C SER A 101 9.78 38.95 -20.01
N GLU A 102 10.03 37.67 -19.71
CA GLU A 102 11.06 36.94 -20.43
C GLU A 102 10.70 35.46 -20.65
N LYS A 103 10.34 35.19 -21.90
CA LYS A 103 10.13 33.90 -22.54
C LYS A 103 11.48 33.19 -22.66
N VAL A 104 11.75 32.17 -21.84
CA VAL A 104 12.94 31.33 -21.99
C VAL A 104 12.62 30.14 -22.90
N GLU A 105 12.98 30.32 -24.15
CA GLU A 105 12.95 29.36 -25.26
C GLU A 105 14.29 28.62 -25.28
N TRP A 106 14.29 27.32 -24.97
CA TRP A 106 15.51 26.51 -25.01
C TRP A 106 15.85 26.15 -26.47
N HIS A 107 16.66 27.00 -27.09
CA HIS A 107 17.37 26.68 -28.32
C HIS A 107 18.44 25.62 -28.06
N ILE A 108 18.29 24.49 -28.75
CA ILE A 108 19.29 23.42 -28.84
C ILE A 108 20.27 23.79 -29.95
N ASN A 109 21.54 23.96 -29.59
CA ASN A 109 22.70 23.93 -30.49
C ASN A 109 23.90 23.49 -29.64
N SER A 110 24.87 22.70 -30.07
CA SER A 110 25.05 21.76 -31.18
C SER A 110 26.43 21.11 -30.93
N ALA A 111 26.62 19.91 -31.47
CA ALA A 111 27.91 19.32 -31.86
C ALA A 111 28.95 18.93 -30.78
N VAL A 112 29.07 17.61 -30.56
CA VAL A 112 30.34 16.88 -30.81
C VAL A 112 30.03 15.50 -31.43
N SER A 113 30.43 15.37 -32.70
CA SER A 113 31.08 14.22 -33.37
C SER A 113 30.46 12.82 -33.22
N SER A 114 29.67 12.36 -34.18
CA SER A 114 30.11 11.66 -35.41
C SER A 114 30.64 10.22 -35.20
N ARG A 115 29.80 9.25 -35.57
CA ARG A 115 30.13 7.97 -36.26
C ARG A 115 28.89 7.09 -36.25
N ARG A 116 28.03 7.27 -37.26
CA ARG A 116 27.00 6.29 -37.62
C ARG A 116 27.14 6.05 -39.12
N SER A 117 27.91 5.01 -39.48
CA SER A 117 27.93 4.48 -40.83
C SER A 117 26.96 3.31 -40.91
N SER A 118 25.98 3.49 -41.79
CA SER A 118 25.16 2.48 -42.44
C SER A 118 26.01 1.36 -43.07
N ILE A 119 25.55 0.11 -43.00
CA ILE A 119 25.79 -0.87 -44.06
C ILE A 119 24.59 -1.83 -44.20
N ASN A 120 24.00 -1.78 -45.38
CA ASN A 120 23.24 -2.87 -46.02
C ASN A 120 24.15 -4.09 -46.18
N SER A 121 23.60 -5.29 -45.97
CA SER A 121 24.23 -6.54 -46.38
C SER A 121 23.44 -7.18 -47.52
N ARG A 122 24.01 -7.13 -48.74
CA ARG A 122 23.85 -8.14 -49.77
C ARG A 122 25.23 -8.74 -50.07
N PRO A 123 25.28 -9.99 -50.55
CA PRO A 123 26.40 -10.89 -50.34
C PRO A 123 27.41 -10.78 -51.48
N ASP A 124 28.70 -10.76 -51.17
CA ASP A 124 29.67 -11.32 -52.09
C ASP A 124 30.92 -11.81 -51.36
N ALA A 125 31.47 -12.86 -51.95
CA ALA A 125 32.49 -13.74 -51.44
C ALA A 125 33.83 -13.05 -51.18
N VAL A 126 34.46 -13.33 -50.03
CA VAL A 126 35.91 -13.41 -49.92
C VAL A 126 36.24 -14.58 -48.99
N ALA A 127 36.89 -15.58 -49.59
CA ALA A 127 37.46 -16.72 -48.92
C ALA A 127 38.52 -16.25 -47.90
N ILE A 128 38.37 -16.71 -46.66
CA ILE A 128 39.45 -16.68 -45.66
C ILE A 128 39.70 -18.12 -45.28
N GLU A 129 40.85 -18.61 -45.74
CA GLU A 129 41.47 -19.86 -45.35
C GLU A 129 41.54 -19.92 -43.82
N VAL A 130 40.87 -20.92 -43.25
CA VAL A 130 41.13 -21.38 -41.89
C VAL A 130 41.89 -22.70 -42.04
N GLU A 131 43.18 -22.58 -41.79
CA GLU A 131 44.17 -23.64 -41.69
C GLU A 131 43.79 -24.57 -40.52
N GLU A 132 43.09 -25.66 -40.84
CA GLU A 132 42.76 -26.71 -39.88
C GLU A 132 43.86 -27.77 -39.90
N THR A 133 44.79 -27.63 -38.96
CA THR A 133 45.88 -28.57 -38.72
C THR A 133 45.34 -29.83 -38.01
N THR A 134 45.04 -30.87 -38.78
CA THR A 134 44.97 -32.24 -38.27
C THR A 134 45.70 -33.22 -39.20
N PRO A 135 46.91 -33.69 -38.85
CA PRO A 135 47.68 -34.63 -39.67
C PRO A 135 47.37 -36.06 -39.23
N LYS A 136 46.26 -36.65 -39.69
CA LYS A 136 46.02 -38.09 -39.52
C LYS A 136 45.16 -38.63 -40.66
N HIS A 137 45.75 -38.88 -41.83
CA HIS A 137 45.37 -40.04 -42.65
C HIS A 137 46.31 -40.39 -43.82
N ASP A 138 47.54 -39.84 -43.89
CA ASP A 138 48.45 -40.08 -45.04
C ASP A 138 49.42 -41.26 -44.92
N ILE A 139 49.34 -42.07 -43.86
CA ILE A 139 50.26 -43.21 -43.68
C ILE A 139 49.79 -44.45 -44.49
N LEU A 140 48.54 -44.51 -44.97
CA LEU A 140 48.02 -45.71 -45.64
C LEU A 140 48.17 -45.73 -47.17
N LYS A 141 48.74 -44.69 -47.79
CA LYS A 141 48.92 -44.65 -49.26
C LYS A 141 50.33 -45.01 -49.73
N LYS A 142 51.30 -45.20 -48.81
CA LYS A 142 52.69 -45.56 -49.15
C LYS A 142 53.07 -47.04 -48.90
N VAL A 143 52.14 -47.87 -48.44
CA VAL A 143 52.40 -49.31 -48.22
C VAL A 143 51.87 -50.19 -49.36
N ALA A 144 51.22 -49.62 -50.38
CA ALA A 144 50.66 -50.39 -51.49
C ALA A 144 51.63 -50.66 -52.66
N THR A 145 52.86 -50.15 -52.63
CA THR A 145 53.78 -50.23 -53.78
C THR A 145 55.00 -51.13 -53.60
N GLU A 146 55.19 -51.78 -52.45
CA GLU A 146 56.30 -52.73 -52.28
C GLU A 146 55.85 -53.97 -51.51
N GLY A 147 55.71 -55.09 -52.23
CA GLY A 147 55.24 -56.38 -51.71
C GLY A 147 54.55 -57.20 -52.80
N SER A 148 55.31 -57.67 -53.80
CA SER A 148 55.58 -59.10 -54.00
C SER A 148 54.31 -59.91 -54.32
N PHE A 149 54.06 -60.19 -55.59
CA PHE A 149 54.38 -61.52 -56.15
C PHE A 149 53.97 -62.63 -55.19
N LEU A 150 52.75 -63.17 -55.34
CA LEU A 150 52.40 -64.59 -55.22
C LEU A 150 50.87 -64.75 -55.40
N THR A 151 50.49 -65.47 -56.46
CA THR A 151 49.25 -66.27 -56.64
C THR A 151 47.88 -65.61 -56.40
N ALA A 152 47.11 -65.45 -57.48
CA ALA A 152 45.68 -65.19 -57.45
C ALA A 152 44.93 -66.33 -56.73
N SER A 153 44.56 -66.10 -55.48
CA SER A 153 43.56 -66.89 -54.74
C SER A 153 42.24 -66.13 -54.72
N HIS A 154 41.13 -66.85 -54.95
CA HIS A 154 39.75 -66.36 -54.86
C HIS A 154 39.49 -65.52 -53.59
N GLU A 155 40.12 -65.91 -52.49
CA GLU A 155 40.02 -65.27 -51.18
C GLU A 155 40.59 -63.82 -51.16
N SER A 156 41.60 -63.52 -51.96
CA SER A 156 42.19 -62.17 -52.07
C SER A 156 41.25 -61.18 -52.79
N GLN A 157 40.54 -61.67 -53.82
CA GLN A 157 39.58 -60.88 -54.57
C GLN A 157 38.33 -60.56 -53.71
N GLU A 158 37.87 -61.53 -52.91
CA GLU A 158 36.80 -61.33 -51.94
C GLU A 158 37.20 -60.32 -50.86
N LEU A 159 38.42 -60.40 -50.32
CA LEU A 159 38.92 -59.41 -49.34
C LEU A 159 39.00 -57.99 -49.91
N MET A 160 39.37 -57.83 -51.19
CA MET A 160 39.31 -56.52 -51.85
C MET A 160 37.87 -56.02 -52.01
N ALA A 161 36.93 -56.88 -52.40
CA ALA A 161 35.51 -56.52 -52.50
C ALA A 161 34.92 -56.12 -51.14
N PHE A 162 35.21 -56.88 -50.08
CA PHE A 162 34.83 -56.53 -48.72
C PHE A 162 35.45 -55.20 -48.26
N LYS A 163 36.70 -54.93 -48.63
CA LYS A 163 37.37 -53.66 -48.31
C LYS A 163 36.72 -52.47 -49.01
N ILE A 164 36.29 -52.62 -50.26
CA ILE A 164 35.56 -51.59 -51.01
C ILE A 164 34.20 -51.35 -50.37
N ALA A 165 33.44 -52.40 -50.09
CA ALA A 165 32.13 -52.29 -49.45
C ALA A 165 32.23 -51.66 -48.05
N LEU A 166 33.27 -52.01 -47.28
CA LEU A 166 33.49 -51.41 -45.96
C LEU A 166 33.85 -49.92 -46.08
N ASN A 167 34.61 -49.53 -47.09
CA ASN A 167 34.94 -48.14 -47.36
C ASN A 167 33.71 -47.33 -47.82
N GLU A 168 32.83 -47.94 -48.60
CA GLU A 168 31.56 -47.33 -49.01
C GLU A 168 30.62 -47.14 -47.81
N ILE A 169 30.47 -48.15 -46.97
CA ILE A 169 29.70 -48.05 -45.71
C ILE A 169 30.30 -46.99 -44.77
N THR A 170 31.62 -46.85 -44.70
CA THR A 170 32.24 -45.78 -43.89
C THR A 170 31.94 -44.40 -44.46
N ASN A 171 31.99 -44.23 -45.78
CA ASN A 171 31.65 -42.97 -46.43
C ASN A 171 30.19 -42.60 -46.21
N GLU A 172 29.26 -43.55 -46.40
CA GLU A 172 27.84 -43.35 -46.12
C GLU A 172 27.58 -42.98 -44.65
N ARG A 173 28.28 -43.64 -43.72
CA ARG A 173 28.18 -43.32 -42.29
C ARG A 173 28.65 -41.89 -42.01
N ASP A 174 29.75 -41.46 -42.61
CA ASP A 174 30.29 -40.13 -42.39
C ASP A 174 29.42 -39.05 -43.08
N ASP A 175 28.84 -39.34 -44.24
CA ASP A 175 27.80 -38.51 -44.87
C ASP A 175 26.53 -38.40 -44.02
N LEU A 176 26.06 -39.51 -43.43
CA LEU A 176 24.93 -39.48 -42.51
C LEU A 176 25.25 -38.69 -41.25
N ARG A 177 26.48 -38.80 -40.72
CA ARG A 177 26.93 -38.02 -39.56
C ARG A 177 26.96 -36.53 -39.85
N THR A 178 27.47 -36.12 -41.02
CA THR A 178 27.49 -34.70 -41.40
C THR A 178 26.08 -34.15 -41.61
N ARG A 179 25.19 -34.93 -42.25
CA ARG A 179 23.76 -34.58 -42.39
C ARG A 179 23.06 -34.45 -41.04
N LEU A 180 23.29 -35.38 -40.11
CA LEU A 180 22.71 -35.35 -38.76
C LEU A 180 23.24 -34.13 -37.99
N ALA A 181 24.54 -33.83 -38.08
CA ALA A 181 25.12 -32.64 -37.46
C ALA A 181 24.57 -31.33 -38.05
N LYS A 182 24.31 -31.28 -39.36
CA LYS A 182 23.65 -30.14 -40.00
C LYS A 182 22.20 -29.99 -39.53
N LEU A 183 21.44 -31.08 -39.52
CA LEU A 183 20.04 -31.09 -39.08
C LEU A 183 19.91 -30.69 -37.60
N ASN A 184 20.84 -31.13 -36.74
CA ASN A 184 20.87 -30.72 -35.34
C ASN A 184 21.16 -29.20 -35.20
N ARG A 185 22.13 -28.67 -35.94
CA ARG A 185 22.41 -27.22 -35.96
C ARG A 185 21.21 -26.40 -36.46
N ASP A 186 20.52 -26.87 -37.49
CA ASP A 186 19.36 -26.18 -38.04
C ASP A 186 18.16 -26.23 -37.07
N ASN A 187 17.98 -27.35 -36.35
CA ASN A 187 16.99 -27.47 -35.28
C ASN A 187 17.29 -26.53 -34.09
N GLU A 188 18.56 -26.42 -33.67
CA GLU A 188 18.99 -25.47 -32.64
C GLU A 188 18.74 -24.02 -33.08
N LYS A 189 19.08 -23.67 -34.33
CA LYS A 189 18.77 -22.35 -34.90
C LYS A 189 17.27 -22.05 -34.90
N ALA A 190 16.44 -23.02 -35.30
CA ALA A 190 14.98 -22.86 -35.30
C ALA A 190 14.44 -22.61 -33.88
N ALA A 191 14.96 -23.32 -32.87
CA ALA A 191 14.62 -23.10 -31.48
C ALA A 191 15.02 -21.70 -30.99
N PHE A 192 16.20 -21.19 -31.39
CA PHE A 192 16.62 -19.83 -31.08
C PHE A 192 15.75 -18.78 -31.75
N LEU A 193 15.40 -18.95 -33.03
CA LEU A 193 14.52 -18.02 -33.74
C LEU A 193 13.13 -17.95 -33.09
N SER A 194 12.54 -19.08 -32.72
CA SER A 194 11.26 -19.11 -31.99
C SER A 194 11.36 -18.39 -30.65
N LYS A 195 12.47 -18.55 -29.93
CA LYS A 195 12.71 -17.84 -28.67
C LYS A 195 12.87 -16.33 -28.88
N ILE A 196 13.57 -15.91 -29.93
CA ILE A 196 13.74 -14.49 -30.29
C ILE A 196 12.38 -13.88 -30.61
N GLN A 197 11.56 -14.53 -31.45
CA GLN A 197 10.21 -14.06 -31.77
C GLN A 197 9.31 -13.95 -30.53
N GLY A 198 9.41 -14.91 -29.60
CA GLY A 198 8.68 -14.85 -28.33
C GLY A 198 9.12 -13.68 -27.45
N LEU A 199 10.42 -13.37 -27.42
CA LEU A 199 10.97 -12.22 -26.70
C LEU A 199 10.58 -10.89 -27.37
N GLU A 200 10.58 -10.81 -28.69
CA GLU A 200 10.14 -9.63 -29.45
C GLU A 200 8.66 -9.33 -29.20
N ALA A 201 7.79 -10.35 -29.23
CA ALA A 201 6.38 -10.18 -28.91
C ALA A 201 6.15 -9.71 -27.47
N LEU A 202 6.93 -10.22 -26.52
CA LEU A 202 6.88 -9.77 -25.12
C LEU A 202 7.33 -8.32 -25.00
N LEU A 203 8.44 -7.94 -25.64
CA LEU A 203 8.93 -6.56 -25.64
C LEU A 203 7.89 -5.61 -26.23
N GLN A 204 7.25 -5.97 -27.35
CA GLN A 204 6.21 -5.17 -27.97
C GLN A 204 5.02 -4.96 -27.01
N ARG A 205 4.57 -6.03 -26.35
CA ARG A 205 3.50 -5.93 -25.34
C ARG A 205 3.90 -5.02 -24.18
N LEU A 206 5.12 -5.14 -23.66
CA LEU A 206 5.60 -4.26 -22.59
C LEU A 206 5.70 -2.80 -23.04
N THR A 207 6.06 -2.53 -24.30
CA THR A 207 6.07 -1.16 -24.83
C THR A 207 4.65 -0.59 -24.95
N GLU A 208 3.68 -1.38 -25.39
CA GLU A 208 2.27 -0.98 -25.46
C GLU A 208 1.70 -0.71 -24.06
N GLU A 209 1.99 -1.59 -23.09
CA GLU A 209 1.59 -1.40 -21.68
C GLU A 209 2.24 -0.13 -21.07
N ARG A 210 3.51 0.16 -21.40
CA ARG A 210 4.17 1.41 -21.00
C ARG A 210 3.48 2.63 -21.59
N ASP A 211 3.17 2.60 -22.89
CA ASP A 211 2.56 3.75 -23.59
C ASP A 211 1.15 4.01 -23.07
N GLN A 212 0.38 2.96 -22.80
CA GLN A 212 -0.93 3.06 -22.15
C GLN A 212 -0.81 3.68 -20.74
N ALA A 213 0.14 3.23 -19.93
CA ALA A 213 0.36 3.80 -18.59
C ALA A 213 0.81 5.27 -18.65
N GLN A 214 1.64 5.65 -19.63
CA GLN A 214 2.03 7.04 -19.86
C GLN A 214 0.86 7.91 -20.28
N TYR A 215 -0.02 7.40 -21.13
CA TYR A 215 -1.25 8.10 -21.54
C TYR A 215 -2.20 8.33 -20.34
N GLU A 216 -2.41 7.31 -19.51
CA GLU A 216 -3.24 7.42 -18.30
C GLU A 216 -2.64 8.40 -17.28
N LEU A 217 -1.31 8.38 -17.10
CA LEU A 217 -0.61 9.34 -16.26
C LEU A 217 -0.78 10.77 -16.78
N GLY A 218 -0.64 10.99 -18.09
CA GLY A 218 -0.86 12.30 -18.71
C GLY A 218 -2.29 12.80 -18.53
N LYS A 219 -3.29 11.91 -18.69
CA LYS A 219 -4.70 12.25 -18.43
C LYS A 219 -4.95 12.62 -16.97
N ALA A 220 -4.39 11.85 -16.03
CA ALA A 220 -4.49 12.13 -14.60
C ALA A 220 -3.80 13.46 -14.24
N GLN A 221 -2.63 13.74 -14.81
CA GLN A 221 -1.89 14.98 -14.62
C GLN A 221 -2.70 16.19 -15.12
N ASN A 222 -3.33 16.09 -16.29
CA ASN A 222 -4.18 17.15 -16.82
C ASN A 222 -5.43 17.41 -15.96
N SER A 223 -6.07 16.35 -15.45
CA SER A 223 -7.17 16.53 -14.49
C SER A 223 -6.69 17.16 -13.19
N ASN A 224 -5.50 16.78 -12.70
CA ASN A 224 -4.93 17.32 -11.48
C ASN A 224 -4.58 18.81 -11.64
N SER A 225 -3.98 19.21 -12.77
CA SER A 225 -3.73 20.63 -13.07
C SER A 225 -5.02 21.44 -13.15
N ALA A 226 -6.10 20.87 -13.71
CA ALA A 226 -7.40 21.53 -13.73
C ALA A 226 -7.97 21.71 -12.32
N TYR A 227 -7.91 20.66 -11.48
CA TYR A 227 -8.35 20.76 -10.08
C TYR A 227 -7.54 21.81 -9.31
N THR A 228 -6.22 21.83 -9.45
CA THR A 228 -5.36 22.84 -8.82
C THR A 228 -5.73 24.26 -9.26
N HIS A 229 -6.01 24.49 -10.55
CA HIS A 229 -6.48 25.78 -11.03
C HIS A 229 -7.80 26.18 -10.37
N THR A 230 -8.80 25.29 -10.37
CA THR A 230 -10.10 25.58 -9.75
C THR A 230 -10.00 25.81 -8.24
N ILE A 231 -9.11 25.11 -7.55
CA ILE A 231 -8.86 25.32 -6.13
C ILE A 231 -8.27 26.71 -5.91
N SER A 232 -7.26 27.12 -6.71
CA SER A 232 -6.69 28.46 -6.60
C SER A 232 -7.70 29.58 -6.90
N GLU A 233 -8.62 29.38 -7.84
CA GLU A 233 -9.72 30.31 -8.11
C GLU A 233 -10.69 30.39 -6.92
N LEU A 234 -11.03 29.26 -6.31
CA LEU A 234 -11.90 29.23 -5.14
C LEU A 234 -11.23 29.86 -3.90
N GLU A 235 -9.95 29.62 -3.69
CA GLU A 235 -9.16 30.22 -2.60
C GLU A 235 -9.08 31.75 -2.76
N THR A 236 -8.84 32.24 -3.98
CA THR A 236 -8.82 33.69 -4.23
C THR A 236 -10.21 34.32 -4.07
N ASN A 237 -11.28 33.64 -4.48
CA ASN A 237 -12.64 34.11 -4.27
C ASN A 237 -13.04 34.10 -2.79
N LEU A 238 -12.63 33.09 -2.02
CA LEU A 238 -12.83 33.04 -0.57
C LEU A 238 -12.10 34.19 0.11
N ALA A 239 -10.85 34.46 -0.26
CA ALA A 239 -10.09 35.59 0.27
C ALA A 239 -10.77 36.94 -0.01
N LYS A 240 -11.29 37.13 -1.24
CA LYS A 240 -12.07 38.32 -1.59
C LYS A 240 -13.35 38.45 -0.75
N LEU A 241 -14.13 37.37 -0.65
CA LEU A 241 -15.37 37.38 0.14
C LEU A 241 -15.09 37.63 1.63
N GLN A 242 -13.99 37.10 2.15
CA GLN A 242 -13.55 37.35 3.53
C GLN A 242 -13.17 38.82 3.74
N GLN A 243 -12.51 39.45 2.77
CA GLN A 243 -12.22 40.88 2.78
C GLN A 243 -13.50 41.71 2.73
N GLU A 244 -14.42 41.41 1.81
CA GLU A 244 -15.72 42.08 1.71
C GLU A 244 -16.53 41.96 3.01
N TYR A 245 -16.53 40.77 3.63
CA TYR A 245 -17.16 40.55 4.93
C TYR A 245 -16.55 41.45 6.02
N PHE A 246 -15.22 41.56 6.06
CA PHE A 246 -14.54 42.42 7.03
C PHE A 246 -14.88 43.91 6.81
N GLU A 247 -14.89 44.37 5.57
CA GLU A 247 -15.25 45.74 5.21
C GLU A 247 -16.71 46.06 5.59
N VAL A 248 -17.65 45.17 5.28
CA VAL A 248 -19.07 45.32 5.65
C VAL A 248 -19.26 45.29 7.17
N ALA A 249 -18.58 44.39 7.87
CA ALA A 249 -18.61 44.33 9.33
C ALA A 249 -18.09 45.62 9.98
N GLN A 250 -16.98 46.16 9.47
CA GLN A 250 -16.43 47.44 9.93
C GLN A 250 -17.40 48.60 9.65
N LYS A 251 -18.01 48.64 8.45
CA LYS A 251 -19.02 49.64 8.09
C LYS A 251 -20.24 49.57 9.01
N LEU A 252 -20.74 48.37 9.30
CA LEU A 252 -21.84 48.15 10.23
C LEU A 252 -21.45 48.63 11.64
N GLN A 253 -20.25 48.31 12.12
CA GLN A 253 -19.77 48.78 13.43
C GLN A 253 -19.71 50.31 13.51
N MET A 254 -19.27 50.99 12.45
CA MET A 254 -19.27 52.46 12.40
C MET A 254 -20.70 53.02 12.45
N GLN A 255 -21.61 52.47 11.66
CA GLN A 255 -23.03 52.88 11.66
C GLN A 255 -23.71 52.59 13.01
N MET A 256 -23.37 51.49 13.67
CA MET A 256 -23.84 51.21 15.03
C MET A 256 -23.37 52.28 16.02
N LYS A 257 -22.09 52.68 15.98
CA LYS A 257 -21.57 53.76 16.84
C LYS A 257 -22.24 55.10 16.54
N GLU A 258 -22.46 55.41 15.27
CA GLU A 258 -23.14 56.63 14.84
C GLU A 258 -24.60 56.67 15.33
N THR A 259 -25.34 55.57 15.17
CA THR A 259 -26.73 55.48 15.68
C THR A 259 -26.80 55.49 17.21
N GLU A 260 -25.81 54.94 17.90
CA GLU A 260 -25.69 55.05 19.36
C GLU A 260 -25.43 56.49 19.80
N GLN A 261 -24.56 57.20 19.09
CA GLN A 261 -24.30 58.62 19.36
C GLN A 261 -25.54 59.47 19.14
N LEU A 262 -26.25 59.30 18.01
CA LEU A 262 -27.50 60.01 17.75
C LEU A 262 -28.58 59.71 18.80
N ARG A 263 -28.64 58.48 19.32
CA ARG A 263 -29.52 58.13 20.44
C ARG A 263 -29.16 58.90 21.72
N LYS A 264 -27.87 59.03 22.04
CA LYS A 264 -27.40 59.80 23.21
C LYS A 264 -27.76 61.28 23.06
N GLU A 265 -27.50 61.86 21.89
CA GLU A 265 -27.87 63.25 21.59
C GLU A 265 -29.40 63.46 21.72
N LEU A 266 -30.23 62.55 21.21
CA LEU A 266 -31.67 62.62 21.36
C LEU A 266 -32.12 62.53 22.83
N GLN A 267 -31.49 61.66 23.63
CA GLN A 267 -31.75 61.58 25.08
C GLN A 267 -31.39 62.89 25.78
N GLU A 268 -30.27 63.51 25.43
CA GLU A 268 -29.89 64.83 25.96
C GLU A 268 -30.90 65.92 25.57
N TYR A 269 -31.37 65.94 24.31
CA TYR A 269 -32.41 66.86 23.89
C TYR A 269 -33.72 66.66 24.64
N ARG A 270 -34.12 65.39 24.86
CA ARG A 270 -35.29 65.06 25.69
C ARG A 270 -35.13 65.56 27.12
N HIS A 271 -33.98 65.32 27.75
CA HIS A 271 -33.71 65.78 29.10
C HIS A 271 -33.72 67.31 29.20
N LYS A 272 -33.08 68.02 28.25
CA LYS A 272 -33.11 69.49 28.17
C LYS A 272 -34.53 70.04 27.99
N ALA A 273 -35.33 69.40 27.14
CA ALA A 273 -36.73 69.79 26.93
C ALA A 273 -37.57 69.56 28.18
N GLN A 274 -37.43 68.41 28.85
CA GLN A 274 -38.09 68.11 30.12
C GLN A 274 -37.70 69.12 31.21
N TYR A 275 -36.41 69.43 31.34
CA TYR A 275 -35.91 70.42 32.30
C TYR A 275 -36.48 71.82 32.01
N SER A 276 -36.54 72.24 30.74
CA SER A 276 -37.14 73.53 30.36
C SER A 276 -38.64 73.56 30.65
N LEU A 277 -39.34 72.44 30.45
CA LEU A 277 -40.77 72.33 30.75
C LEU A 277 -41.01 72.40 32.26
N GLN A 278 -40.27 71.64 33.06
CA GLN A 278 -40.31 71.70 34.53
C GLN A 278 -40.02 73.11 35.05
N MET A 279 -39.01 73.81 34.50
CA MET A 279 -38.72 75.19 34.90
C MET A 279 -39.86 76.15 34.56
N LYS A 280 -40.50 75.97 33.39
CA LYS A 280 -41.67 76.76 33.01
C LYS A 280 -42.87 76.45 33.89
N ASP A 281 -43.11 75.18 34.21
CA ASP A 281 -44.19 74.76 35.11
C ASP A 281 -43.97 75.32 36.52
N ASN A 282 -42.74 75.28 37.04
CA ASN A 282 -42.38 75.93 38.31
C ASN A 282 -42.65 77.44 38.27
N LEU A 283 -42.27 78.13 37.19
CA LEU A 283 -42.59 79.56 37.02
C LEU A 283 -44.10 79.80 36.95
N ILE A 284 -44.86 78.92 36.28
CA ILE A 284 -46.33 79.01 36.24
C ILE A 284 -46.91 78.80 37.64
N THR A 285 -46.40 77.86 38.42
CA THR A 285 -46.84 77.66 39.81
C THR A 285 -46.53 78.88 40.68
N GLU A 286 -45.35 79.50 40.52
CA GLU A 286 -44.98 80.73 41.22
C GLU A 286 -45.86 81.92 40.80
N LEU A 287 -46.18 82.04 39.51
CA LEU A 287 -47.09 83.06 38.99
C LEU A 287 -48.55 82.82 39.37
N LYS A 288 -48.99 81.57 39.52
CA LYS A 288 -50.32 81.24 40.06
C LYS A 288 -50.39 81.52 41.57
N ALA A 289 -49.33 81.22 42.31
CA ALA A 289 -49.24 81.54 43.75
C ALA A 289 -49.19 83.06 44.01
N ASN A 290 -48.56 83.83 43.11
CA ASN A 290 -48.46 85.29 43.20
C ASN A 290 -49.55 86.04 42.41
N GLY A 291 -50.38 85.34 41.64
CA GLY A 291 -51.39 85.90 40.76
C GLY A 291 -52.74 86.09 41.46
N VAL A 292 -52.87 87.15 42.23
CA VAL A 292 -54.15 87.58 42.82
C VAL A 292 -54.89 88.53 41.86
N PRO A 293 -56.09 88.18 41.35
CA PRO A 293 -57.08 89.18 40.96
C PRO A 293 -57.99 89.48 42.15
N ALA A 294 -58.16 90.77 42.39
CA ALA A 294 -58.95 91.34 43.47
C ALA A 294 -60.43 90.94 43.39
N GLY A 295 -60.98 90.63 44.57
CA GLY A 295 -62.40 90.72 44.88
C GLY A 295 -63.17 89.42 44.70
N THR A 296 -63.30 88.62 45.78
CA THR A 296 -64.52 88.55 46.60
C THR A 296 -64.23 87.58 47.74
N VAL A 297 -63.84 88.10 48.91
CA VAL A 297 -63.96 87.32 50.16
C VAL A 297 -65.44 87.24 50.47
N THR A 298 -66.01 86.03 50.46
CA THR A 298 -66.99 85.60 51.46
C THR A 298 -67.37 84.13 51.26
N LYS A 299 -66.80 83.28 52.13
CA LYS A 299 -67.37 82.02 52.65
C LYS A 299 -67.57 80.87 51.67
N ASN A 300 -66.50 80.36 51.05
CA ASN A 300 -66.41 78.97 50.54
C ASN A 300 -65.04 78.33 50.85
N GLU A 301 -64.21 78.93 51.71
CA GLU A 301 -62.84 78.46 52.01
C GLU A 301 -62.86 77.13 52.78
N ASP A 302 -63.82 76.91 53.68
CA ASP A 302 -63.88 75.71 54.51
C ASP A 302 -64.33 74.42 53.78
N GLU A 303 -65.05 74.50 52.65
CA GLU A 303 -65.45 73.31 51.86
C GLU A 303 -64.50 73.03 50.67
N THR A 304 -63.73 74.03 50.23
CA THR A 304 -62.79 73.86 49.10
C THR A 304 -61.44 73.31 49.56
N GLU A 305 -60.96 73.64 50.76
CA GLU A 305 -59.76 73.02 51.35
C GLU A 305 -59.87 71.49 51.51
N PRO A 306 -60.93 70.91 52.11
CA PRO A 306 -61.03 69.46 52.25
C PRO A 306 -61.16 68.75 50.90
N HIS A 307 -61.84 69.35 49.91
CA HIS A 307 -61.93 68.79 48.56
C HIS A 307 -60.59 68.88 47.81
N LEU A 308 -59.82 69.95 48.00
CA LEU A 308 -58.48 70.09 47.42
C LEU A 308 -57.51 69.08 48.04
N LEU A 309 -57.52 68.92 49.37
CA LEU A 309 -56.72 67.92 50.07
C LEU A 309 -57.12 66.49 49.70
N GLN A 310 -58.41 66.22 49.49
CA GLN A 310 -58.90 64.94 48.99
C GLN A 310 -58.36 64.66 47.58
N MET A 311 -58.40 65.65 46.69
CA MET A 311 -57.87 65.53 45.34
C MET A 311 -56.36 65.32 45.34
N GLU A 312 -55.61 66.04 46.19
CA GLU A 312 -54.16 65.85 46.37
C GLU A 312 -53.83 64.45 46.90
N LEU A 313 -54.60 63.96 47.88
CA LEU A 313 -54.46 62.62 48.43
C LEU A 313 -54.72 61.54 47.36
N ASP A 314 -55.74 61.73 46.52
CA ASP A 314 -56.07 60.80 45.44
C ASP A 314 -55.02 60.86 44.31
N THR A 315 -54.45 62.04 44.00
CA THR A 315 -53.30 62.14 43.08
C THR A 315 -52.05 61.46 43.65
N LEU A 316 -51.74 61.66 44.92
CA LEU A 316 -50.61 61.01 45.60
C LEU A 316 -50.78 59.48 45.65
N LYS A 317 -52.01 58.99 45.85
CA LYS A 317 -52.31 57.56 45.77
C LYS A 317 -52.11 57.01 44.36
N HIS A 318 -52.53 57.74 43.33
CA HIS A 318 -52.32 57.31 41.95
C HIS A 318 -50.84 57.28 41.58
N GLU A 319 -50.06 58.29 41.97
CA GLU A 319 -48.61 58.32 41.79
C GLU A 319 -47.91 57.19 42.57
N HIS A 320 -48.36 56.90 43.78
CA HIS A 320 -47.85 55.76 44.56
C HIS A 320 -48.15 54.42 43.88
N GLN A 321 -49.37 54.25 43.36
CA GLN A 321 -49.74 53.06 42.61
C GLN A 321 -48.94 52.92 41.31
N GLN A 322 -48.76 54.03 40.57
CA GLN A 322 -47.96 54.06 39.35
C GLN A 322 -46.49 53.69 39.62
N THR A 323 -45.87 54.26 40.67
CA THR A 323 -44.48 53.93 41.04
C THR A 323 -44.33 52.48 41.49
N LEU A 324 -45.35 51.88 42.14
CA LEU A 324 -45.36 50.45 42.45
C LEU A 324 -45.44 49.58 41.19
N GLU A 325 -46.29 49.94 40.24
CA GLU A 325 -46.42 49.25 38.95
C GLU A 325 -45.13 49.36 38.13
N GLU A 326 -44.53 50.55 38.05
CA GLU A 326 -43.21 50.77 37.44
C GLU A 326 -42.12 49.97 38.15
N SER A 327 -42.11 49.93 39.49
CA SER A 327 -41.18 49.09 40.25
C SER A 327 -41.38 47.59 39.96
N SER A 328 -42.64 47.15 39.82
CA SER A 328 -42.96 45.76 39.48
C SER A 328 -42.53 45.38 38.06
N THR A 329 -42.74 46.26 37.09
CA THR A 329 -42.35 46.04 35.69
C THR A 329 -40.83 46.05 35.53
N LEU A 330 -40.12 46.98 36.18
CA LEU A 330 -38.66 46.98 36.21
C LEU A 330 -38.09 45.73 36.88
N ARG A 331 -38.72 45.22 37.95
CA ARG A 331 -38.33 43.93 38.56
C ARG A 331 -38.51 42.76 37.59
N MET A 332 -39.64 42.68 36.87
CA MET A 332 -39.82 41.64 35.86
C MET A 332 -38.78 41.76 34.73
N GLN A 333 -38.52 42.97 34.23
CA GLN A 333 -37.50 43.19 33.20
C GLN A 333 -36.09 42.78 33.67
N LEU A 334 -35.74 43.04 34.93
CA LEU A 334 -34.47 42.58 35.51
C LEU A 334 -34.42 41.05 35.65
N GLU A 335 -35.53 40.42 36.03
CA GLU A 335 -35.63 38.96 36.10
C GLU A 335 -35.53 38.30 34.72
N ASP A 336 -36.14 38.89 33.70
CA ASP A 336 -36.05 38.44 32.31
C ASP A 336 -34.62 38.60 31.76
N LEU A 337 -34.00 39.77 31.94
CA LEU A 337 -32.60 39.98 31.55
C LEU A 337 -31.66 39.01 32.29
N ARG A 338 -31.95 38.69 33.55
CA ARG A 338 -31.18 37.71 34.32
C ARG A 338 -31.35 36.29 33.76
N ARG A 339 -32.56 35.91 33.36
CA ARG A 339 -32.81 34.62 32.69
C ARG A 339 -32.09 34.54 31.35
N ASP A 340 -32.16 35.58 30.54
CA ASP A 340 -31.46 35.65 29.26
C ASP A 340 -29.95 35.54 29.46
N TRP A 341 -29.40 36.26 30.44
CA TRP A 341 -27.99 36.15 30.79
C TRP A 341 -27.62 34.74 31.25
N GLN A 342 -28.44 34.09 32.07
CA GLN A 342 -28.22 32.70 32.51
C GLN A 342 -28.24 31.73 31.33
N MET A 343 -29.21 31.87 30.42
CA MET A 343 -29.34 31.04 29.23
C MET A 343 -28.14 31.21 28.30
N VAL A 344 -27.73 32.46 28.02
CA VAL A 344 -26.54 32.74 27.18
C VAL A 344 -25.27 32.21 27.84
N ASN A 345 -25.13 32.35 29.16
CA ASN A 345 -23.99 31.81 29.89
C ASN A 345 -23.96 30.27 29.84
N GLU A 346 -25.10 29.61 30.01
CA GLU A 346 -25.21 28.15 29.89
C GLU A 346 -24.89 27.67 28.46
N GLN A 347 -25.43 28.34 27.44
CA GLN A 347 -25.09 28.09 26.04
C GLN A 347 -23.58 28.29 25.77
N HIS A 348 -22.97 29.34 26.30
CA HIS A 348 -21.53 29.55 26.16
C HIS A 348 -20.72 28.45 26.87
N THR A 349 -21.13 28.04 28.08
CA THR A 349 -20.44 26.96 28.81
C THR A 349 -20.53 25.62 28.10
N THR A 350 -21.69 25.28 27.52
CA THR A 350 -21.88 24.05 26.73
C THR A 350 -21.12 24.10 25.41
N TYR A 351 -21.10 25.25 24.73
CA TYR A 351 -20.27 25.45 23.53
C TYR A 351 -18.78 25.26 23.83
N MET A 352 -18.29 25.85 24.93
CA MET A 352 -16.90 25.68 25.36
C MET A 352 -16.59 24.24 25.76
N ALA A 353 -17.51 23.54 26.41
CA ALA A 353 -17.35 22.13 26.75
C ALA A 353 -17.31 21.24 25.49
N ASN A 354 -18.20 21.48 24.53
CA ASN A 354 -18.24 20.76 23.26
C ASN A 354 -16.98 21.00 22.43
N SER A 355 -16.52 22.25 22.36
CA SER A 355 -15.26 22.61 21.69
C SER A 355 -14.07 21.89 22.32
N ARG A 356 -13.96 21.91 23.66
CA ARG A 356 -12.90 21.16 24.38
C ARG A 356 -12.97 19.66 24.13
N ALA A 357 -14.17 19.07 24.14
CA ALA A 357 -14.35 17.65 23.85
C ALA A 357 -13.90 17.29 22.42
N ALA A 358 -14.25 18.12 21.43
CA ALA A 358 -13.81 17.96 20.04
C ALA A 358 -12.29 18.10 19.89
N GLU A 359 -11.66 19.04 20.60
CA GLU A 359 -10.20 19.14 20.62
C GLU A 359 -9.56 17.90 21.26
N GLU A 360 -10.13 17.35 22.33
CA GLU A 360 -9.63 16.14 22.97
C GLU A 360 -9.74 14.91 22.07
N THR A 361 -10.83 14.75 21.30
CA THR A 361 -10.97 13.66 20.34
C THR A 361 -9.94 13.79 19.22
N LEU A 362 -9.78 14.98 18.64
CA LEU A 362 -8.75 15.24 17.62
C LEU A 362 -7.33 15.00 18.17
N ARG A 363 -7.05 15.40 19.42
CA ARG A 363 -5.78 15.11 20.08
C ARG A 363 -5.56 13.61 20.29
N LYS A 364 -6.60 12.83 20.59
CA LYS A 364 -6.52 11.36 20.70
C LYS A 364 -6.26 10.73 19.34
N GLU A 365 -6.99 11.13 18.30
CA GLU A 365 -6.81 10.65 16.93
C GLU A 365 -5.39 10.94 16.41
N LEU A 366 -4.90 12.16 16.65
CA LEU A 366 -3.52 12.53 16.28
C LEU A 366 -2.47 11.68 17.01
N ARG A 367 -2.70 11.34 18.30
CA ARG A 367 -1.82 10.42 19.03
C ARG A 367 -1.87 9.01 18.44
N THR A 368 -3.05 8.49 18.15
CA THR A 368 -3.20 7.15 17.57
C THR A 368 -2.59 7.07 16.16
N GLU A 369 -2.74 8.11 15.35
CA GLU A 369 -2.10 8.16 14.03
C GLU A 369 -0.57 8.26 14.14
N ARG A 370 -0.05 9.05 15.09
CA ARG A 370 1.41 9.06 15.38
C ARG A 370 1.93 7.70 15.82
N GLU A 371 1.23 7.00 16.70
CA GLU A 371 1.58 5.64 17.13
C GLU A 371 1.54 4.66 15.95
N ARG A 372 0.52 4.77 15.09
CA ARG A 372 0.40 3.97 13.87
C ARG A 372 1.53 4.25 12.87
N LEU A 373 1.91 5.50 12.70
CA LEU A 373 3.05 5.88 11.85
C LEU A 373 4.36 5.32 12.40
N LEU A 374 4.61 5.44 13.71
CA LEU A 374 5.79 4.84 14.34
C LEU A 374 5.82 3.32 14.21
N ALA A 375 4.66 2.66 14.37
CA ALA A 375 4.55 1.21 14.19
C ALA A 375 4.89 0.80 12.74
N THR A 376 4.33 1.48 11.74
CA THR A 376 4.61 1.18 10.33
C THR A 376 6.05 1.53 9.94
N GLU A 377 6.63 2.61 10.46
CA GLU A 377 8.05 2.94 10.28
C GLU A 377 8.97 1.87 10.89
N SER A 378 8.63 1.35 12.08
CA SER A 378 9.38 0.27 12.72
C SER A 378 9.31 -1.03 11.91
N GLU A 379 8.14 -1.36 11.37
CA GLU A 379 7.95 -2.53 10.51
C GLU A 379 8.75 -2.38 9.20
N GLN A 380 8.72 -1.20 8.58
CA GLN A 380 9.53 -0.91 7.40
C GLN A 380 11.03 -1.04 7.68
N ARG A 381 11.51 -0.59 8.85
CA ARG A 381 12.91 -0.79 9.27
C ARG A 381 13.25 -2.28 9.40
N VAL A 382 12.39 -3.08 10.01
CA VAL A 382 12.60 -4.53 10.15
C VAL A 382 12.64 -5.20 8.77
N GLN A 383 11.67 -4.92 7.90
CA GLN A 383 11.64 -5.46 6.54
C GLN A 383 12.86 -5.02 5.72
N ALA A 384 13.34 -3.79 5.89
CA ALA A 384 14.57 -3.31 5.24
C ALA A 384 15.81 -4.07 5.72
N GLN A 385 15.92 -4.34 7.03
CA GLN A 385 16.98 -5.16 7.59
C GLN A 385 16.93 -6.61 7.10
N GLU A 386 15.74 -7.21 7.00
CA GLU A 386 15.56 -8.56 6.44
C GLU A 386 15.98 -8.62 4.98
N LEU A 387 15.59 -7.65 4.15
CA LEU A 387 16.02 -7.58 2.75
C LEU A 387 17.53 -7.40 2.63
N ALA A 388 18.15 -6.61 3.51
CA ALA A 388 19.61 -6.46 3.55
C ALA A 388 20.29 -7.79 3.91
N LYS A 389 19.79 -8.50 4.93
CA LYS A 389 20.28 -9.83 5.30
C LYS A 389 20.12 -10.85 4.17
N LEU A 390 18.97 -10.88 3.50
CA LEU A 390 18.73 -11.78 2.35
C LEU A 390 19.64 -11.44 1.16
N ARG A 391 19.86 -10.16 0.86
CA ARG A 391 20.82 -9.73 -0.17
C ARG A 391 22.24 -10.15 0.18
N GLN A 392 22.65 -9.99 1.44
CA GLN A 392 23.96 -10.43 1.90
C GLN A 392 24.10 -11.96 1.83
N GLN A 393 23.06 -12.71 2.21
CA GLN A 393 23.04 -14.17 2.08
C GLN A 393 23.15 -14.61 0.61
N LEU A 394 22.42 -13.96 -0.30
CA LEU A 394 22.50 -14.26 -1.73
C LEU A 394 23.86 -13.89 -2.33
N SER A 395 24.44 -12.75 -1.93
CA SER A 395 25.80 -12.36 -2.31
C SER A 395 26.83 -13.38 -1.80
N ASN A 396 26.71 -13.82 -0.55
CA ASN A 396 27.56 -14.87 0.02
C ASN A 396 27.39 -16.21 -0.71
N GLN A 397 26.16 -16.58 -1.08
CA GLN A 397 25.91 -17.78 -1.88
C GLN A 397 26.50 -17.68 -3.28
N MET A 398 26.37 -16.53 -3.94
CA MET A 398 27.02 -16.27 -5.23
C MET A 398 28.54 -16.38 -5.11
N ALA A 399 29.15 -15.75 -4.12
CA ALA A 399 30.60 -15.85 -3.87
C ALA A 399 31.03 -17.30 -3.56
N ALA A 400 30.25 -18.03 -2.77
CA ALA A 400 30.50 -19.45 -2.49
C ALA A 400 30.36 -20.33 -3.74
N SER A 401 29.40 -20.05 -4.63
CA SER A 401 29.27 -20.76 -5.91
C SER A 401 30.39 -20.42 -6.88
N ALA A 402 30.85 -19.16 -6.90
CA ALA A 402 31.95 -18.71 -7.75
C ALA A 402 33.29 -19.33 -7.33
N THR A 403 33.58 -19.38 -6.02
CA THR A 403 34.78 -20.05 -5.49
C THR A 403 34.77 -21.56 -5.77
N ARG A 404 33.61 -22.23 -5.62
CA ARG A 404 33.45 -23.64 -6.01
C ARG A 404 33.65 -23.85 -7.51
N LEU A 405 33.16 -22.94 -8.34
CA LEU A 405 33.36 -23.01 -9.79
C LEU A 405 34.85 -22.84 -10.14
N GLN A 406 35.51 -21.86 -9.53
CA GLN A 406 36.96 -21.63 -9.69
C GLN A 406 37.78 -22.86 -9.24
N GLU A 407 37.41 -23.50 -8.12
CA GLU A 407 38.06 -24.73 -7.66
C GLU A 407 37.85 -25.89 -8.67
N LYS A 408 36.67 -25.97 -9.30
CA LYS A 408 36.41 -26.96 -10.35
C LYS A 408 37.19 -26.67 -11.62
N GLU A 409 37.35 -25.40 -11.98
CA GLU A 409 38.17 -24.96 -13.10
C GLU A 409 39.65 -25.30 -12.86
N THR A 410 40.19 -25.04 -11.67
CA THR A 410 41.57 -25.42 -11.34
C THR A 410 41.77 -26.93 -11.30
N GLN A 411 40.81 -27.70 -10.79
CA GLN A 411 40.83 -29.17 -10.87
C GLN A 411 40.84 -29.65 -12.32
N LEU A 412 40.04 -29.04 -13.21
CA LEU A 412 40.06 -29.36 -14.64
C LEU A 412 41.39 -28.98 -15.30
N GLU A 413 41.97 -27.83 -14.95
CA GLU A 413 43.28 -27.39 -15.41
C GLU A 413 44.37 -28.39 -14.98
N GLN A 414 44.36 -28.83 -13.72
CA GLN A 414 45.26 -29.82 -13.17
C GLN A 414 45.11 -31.18 -13.85
N LEU A 415 43.88 -31.66 -14.06
CA LEU A 415 43.63 -32.91 -14.78
C LEU A 415 44.07 -32.83 -16.25
N ARG A 416 43.90 -31.67 -16.90
CA ARG A 416 44.45 -31.44 -18.25
C ARG A 416 45.97 -31.49 -18.24
N ALA A 417 46.61 -30.84 -17.28
CA ALA A 417 48.07 -30.86 -17.11
C ALA A 417 48.59 -32.27 -16.80
N GLU A 418 47.86 -33.05 -15.98
CA GLU A 418 48.20 -34.45 -15.68
C GLU A 418 48.00 -35.34 -16.90
N LEU A 419 46.95 -35.15 -17.70
CA LEU A 419 46.76 -35.86 -18.97
C LEU A 419 47.87 -35.51 -19.97
N LEU A 420 48.29 -34.25 -20.05
CA LEU A 420 49.44 -33.81 -20.85
C LEU A 420 50.73 -34.48 -20.37
N ARG A 421 51.02 -34.42 -19.06
CA ARG A 421 52.19 -35.07 -18.47
C ARG A 421 52.17 -36.58 -18.69
N ARG A 422 51.04 -37.25 -18.45
CA ARG A 422 50.88 -38.70 -18.67
C ARG A 422 51.03 -39.06 -20.14
N LYS A 423 50.52 -38.25 -21.07
CA LYS A 423 50.74 -38.44 -22.51
C LYS A 423 52.22 -38.32 -22.87
N THR A 424 52.94 -37.35 -22.32
CA THR A 424 54.39 -37.20 -22.49
C THR A 424 55.16 -38.35 -21.85
N THR A 425 54.77 -38.81 -20.66
CA THR A 425 55.39 -39.96 -20.00
C THR A 425 55.12 -41.25 -20.77
N LEU A 426 53.93 -41.43 -21.35
CA LEU A 426 53.60 -42.60 -22.20
C LEU A 426 54.41 -42.61 -23.52
N GLN A 427 54.86 -41.44 -24.00
CA GLN A 427 55.87 -41.37 -25.08
C GLN A 427 57.28 -41.78 -24.63
N SER A 428 57.57 -41.77 -23.33
CA SER A 428 58.87 -42.16 -22.75
C SER A 428 58.89 -43.57 -22.15
N ILE A 429 57.75 -44.27 -22.09
CA ILE A 429 57.65 -45.64 -21.57
C ILE A 429 57.88 -46.63 -22.72
N ASP A 430 59.15 -46.83 -23.05
CA ASP A 430 59.63 -48.08 -23.64
C ASP A 430 60.59 -48.81 -22.67
N GLY A 431 60.57 -48.47 -21.37
CA GLY A 431 61.62 -48.96 -20.45
C GLY A 431 61.38 -48.94 -18.93
N ALA A 432 60.16 -48.88 -18.40
CA ALA A 432 59.98 -48.85 -16.93
C ALA A 432 58.66 -49.49 -16.46
N THR A 433 58.60 -50.82 -16.45
CA THR A 433 57.42 -51.57 -15.96
C THR A 433 57.36 -51.61 -14.43
N VAL A 434 58.50 -51.49 -13.73
CA VAL A 434 58.58 -51.67 -12.27
C VAL A 434 58.16 -50.40 -11.49
N ASP A 435 58.58 -49.22 -11.91
CA ASP A 435 58.20 -47.94 -11.26
C ASP A 435 56.69 -47.66 -11.37
N SER A 436 56.06 -48.12 -12.45
CA SER A 436 54.62 -47.93 -12.67
C SER A 436 53.73 -48.65 -11.64
N PHE A 437 54.20 -49.79 -11.11
CA PHE A 437 53.47 -50.52 -10.07
C PHE A 437 53.62 -49.85 -8.72
N ASP A 438 54.82 -49.36 -8.40
CA ASP A 438 55.10 -48.68 -7.13
C ASP A 438 54.39 -47.31 -7.05
N GLU A 439 54.32 -46.59 -8.17
CA GLU A 439 53.48 -45.39 -8.33
C GLU A 439 51.99 -45.71 -8.17
N ARG A 440 51.51 -46.82 -8.74
CA ARG A 440 50.11 -47.25 -8.61
C ARG A 440 49.76 -47.62 -7.17
N ILE A 441 50.66 -48.27 -6.44
CA ILE A 441 50.48 -48.60 -5.02
C ILE A 441 50.44 -47.31 -4.19
N LYS A 442 51.34 -46.35 -4.45
CA LYS A 442 51.33 -45.03 -3.78
C LYS A 442 50.04 -44.26 -4.06
N ALA A 443 49.57 -44.23 -5.32
CA ALA A 443 48.32 -43.56 -5.70
C ALA A 443 47.08 -44.21 -5.05
N LEU A 444 47.02 -45.53 -5.00
CA LEU A 444 45.95 -46.25 -4.31
C LEU A 444 45.97 -46.01 -2.80
N THR A 445 47.16 -45.97 -2.20
CA THR A 445 47.35 -45.66 -0.78
C THR A 445 46.91 -44.23 -0.48
N GLN A 446 47.32 -43.25 -1.29
CA GLN A 446 46.89 -41.86 -1.15
C GLN A 446 45.37 -41.72 -1.30
N THR A 447 44.78 -42.37 -2.31
CA THR A 447 43.31 -42.37 -2.50
C THR A 447 42.59 -42.99 -1.31
N LEU A 448 43.16 -44.03 -0.71
CA LEU A 448 42.59 -44.65 0.49
C LEU A 448 42.66 -43.70 1.68
N VAL A 449 43.79 -43.02 1.89
CA VAL A 449 43.96 -42.00 2.94
C VAL A 449 42.99 -40.84 2.76
N ASP A 450 42.86 -40.30 1.54
CA ASP A 450 41.93 -39.20 1.25
C ASP A 450 40.47 -39.62 1.48
N LYS A 451 40.10 -40.84 1.10
CA LYS A 451 38.78 -41.40 1.39
C LYS A 451 38.55 -41.58 2.88
N GLN A 452 39.55 -42.06 3.62
CA GLN A 452 39.49 -42.20 5.07
C GLN A 452 39.32 -40.84 5.74
N GLN A 453 40.08 -39.83 5.33
CA GLN A 453 39.96 -38.46 5.83
C GLN A 453 38.59 -37.84 5.51
N THR A 454 38.04 -38.11 4.31
CA THR A 454 36.70 -37.66 3.93
C THR A 454 35.62 -38.33 4.78
N VAL A 455 35.74 -39.63 5.04
CA VAL A 455 34.83 -40.36 5.93
C VAL A 455 34.92 -39.82 7.34
N GLU A 456 36.11 -39.60 7.88
CA GLU A 456 36.32 -39.02 9.20
C GLU A 456 35.69 -37.62 9.30
N ARG A 457 35.85 -36.78 8.28
CA ARG A 457 35.21 -35.47 8.18
C ARG A 457 33.69 -35.57 8.14
N ILE A 458 33.10 -36.42 7.31
CA ILE A 458 31.64 -36.60 7.25
C ILE A 458 31.13 -37.13 8.60
N THR A 459 31.91 -37.97 9.28
CA THR A 459 31.53 -38.53 10.59
C THR A 459 31.56 -37.45 11.67
N THR A 460 32.56 -36.55 11.67
CA THR A 460 32.62 -35.41 12.61
C THR A 460 31.53 -34.38 12.31
N GLU A 461 31.28 -34.06 11.04
CA GLU A 461 30.18 -33.18 10.62
C GLU A 461 28.82 -33.77 11.02
N ARG A 462 28.59 -35.07 10.80
CA ARG A 462 27.36 -35.76 11.24
C ARG A 462 27.18 -35.68 12.76
N ASN A 463 28.25 -35.89 13.53
CA ASN A 463 28.18 -35.83 14.99
C ASN A 463 27.90 -34.40 15.47
N ALA A 464 28.54 -33.39 14.87
CA ALA A 464 28.30 -31.99 15.16
C ALA A 464 26.84 -31.59 14.86
N LEU A 465 26.30 -32.00 13.71
CA LEU A 465 24.89 -31.76 13.34
C LEU A 465 23.91 -32.46 14.30
N ARG A 466 24.25 -33.66 14.78
CA ARG A 466 23.43 -34.37 15.78
C ARG A 466 23.37 -33.61 17.10
N ILE A 467 24.51 -33.13 17.59
CA ILE A 467 24.59 -32.32 18.82
C ILE A 467 23.83 -30.99 18.63
N GLN A 468 23.90 -30.38 17.45
CA GLN A 468 23.12 -29.17 17.15
C GLN A 468 21.61 -29.44 17.16
N LEU A 469 21.16 -30.56 16.59
CA LEU A 469 19.75 -30.97 16.63
C LEU A 469 19.28 -31.22 18.06
N GLU A 470 20.08 -31.92 18.86
CA GLU A 470 19.78 -32.17 20.28
C GLU A 470 19.68 -30.85 21.06
N LYS A 471 20.62 -29.93 20.86
CA LYS A 471 20.58 -28.60 21.48
C LYS A 471 19.35 -27.78 21.07
N MET A 472 18.98 -27.78 19.78
CA MET A 472 17.78 -27.07 19.31
C MET A 472 16.49 -27.70 19.85
N GLN A 473 16.45 -29.03 19.96
CA GLN A 473 15.34 -29.76 20.55
C GLN A 473 15.22 -29.46 22.05
N ASP A 474 16.33 -29.45 22.78
CA ASP A 474 16.37 -29.06 24.19
C ASP A 474 15.95 -27.60 24.39
N GLN A 475 16.36 -26.70 23.49
CA GLN A 475 15.93 -25.29 23.52
C GLN A 475 14.42 -25.15 23.31
N LEU A 476 13.85 -25.87 22.33
CA LEU A 476 12.40 -25.88 22.12
C LEU A 476 11.68 -26.48 23.34
N GLN A 477 12.17 -27.59 23.88
CA GLN A 477 11.59 -28.22 25.06
C GLN A 477 11.67 -27.32 26.30
N GLN A 478 12.78 -26.62 26.50
CA GLN A 478 12.93 -25.62 27.55
C GLN A 478 12.01 -24.42 27.33
N GLN A 479 11.83 -23.96 26.09
CA GLN A 479 10.91 -22.88 25.76
C GLN A 479 9.45 -23.29 25.98
N TYR A 480 9.08 -24.53 25.66
CA TYR A 480 7.75 -25.09 25.99
C TYR A 480 7.56 -25.23 27.50
N ALA A 481 8.56 -25.72 28.23
CA ALA A 481 8.52 -25.80 29.69
C ALA A 481 8.40 -24.39 30.32
N TYR A 482 9.16 -23.41 29.82
CA TYR A 482 9.11 -22.02 30.27
C TYR A 482 7.76 -21.35 29.96
N ASN A 483 7.25 -21.50 28.73
CA ASN A 483 5.94 -20.97 28.35
C ASN A 483 4.79 -21.64 29.12
N SER A 484 4.90 -22.92 29.45
CA SER A 484 3.92 -23.61 30.30
C SER A 484 3.93 -23.07 31.74
N ASN A 485 5.09 -22.70 32.27
CA ASN A 485 5.23 -22.12 33.61
C ASN A 485 4.75 -20.66 33.69
N LEU A 486 4.79 -19.90 32.59
CA LEU A 486 4.37 -18.48 32.58
C LEU A 486 2.85 -18.31 32.41
N HIS A 487 2.15 -19.28 31.83
CA HIS A 487 0.69 -19.27 31.66
C HIS A 487 -0.09 -20.08 32.71
N SER A 488 0.60 -20.79 33.62
CA SER A 488 -0.04 -21.53 34.70
C SER A 488 0.61 -21.18 36.04
N GLY A 489 0.17 -20.06 36.60
CA GLY A 489 0.33 -19.78 38.02
C GLY A 489 -0.55 -20.72 38.84
N LYS A 490 -0.16 -21.99 38.97
CA LYS A 490 -0.49 -22.89 40.09
C LYS A 490 0.23 -24.22 39.93
N ALA A 491 1.13 -24.50 40.87
CA ALA A 491 1.61 -25.84 41.11
C ALA A 491 0.43 -26.78 41.46
N VAL A 492 0.42 -27.98 40.87
CA VAL A 492 0.29 -29.30 41.54
C VAL A 492 -0.10 -30.36 40.48
N SER A 493 0.87 -31.24 40.23
CA SER A 493 0.77 -32.71 40.29
C SER A 493 -0.49 -33.42 39.76
N ARG A 494 -0.22 -34.34 38.82
CA ARG A 494 -0.82 -35.68 38.63
C ARG A 494 -2.24 -35.80 38.05
N ASN A 495 -2.27 -36.56 36.96
CA ASN A 495 -3.38 -37.34 36.40
C ASN A 495 -4.47 -36.52 35.69
N SER A 496 -4.59 -36.67 34.37
CA SER A 496 -5.10 -37.84 33.64
C SER A 496 -6.63 -37.90 33.69
N LEU A 497 -7.19 -38.03 32.49
CA LEU A 497 -8.58 -38.27 32.18
C LEU A 497 -9.50 -37.06 32.31
N LEU A 498 -9.78 -36.41 31.17
CA LEU A 498 -11.10 -36.36 30.52
C LEU A 498 -11.24 -35.12 29.61
N SER A 499 -10.75 -35.23 28.37
CA SER A 499 -11.27 -34.46 27.21
C SER A 499 -10.92 -35.24 25.92
N ASN A 500 -11.65 -36.31 25.64
CA ASN A 500 -12.71 -36.35 24.64
C ASN A 500 -12.26 -36.02 23.19
N THR A 501 -11.94 -37.11 22.47
CA THR A 501 -12.28 -37.43 21.08
C THR A 501 -11.66 -36.58 19.95
N THR A 502 -10.44 -36.96 19.54
CA THR A 502 -10.06 -37.21 18.12
C THR A 502 -8.59 -37.64 17.94
N ASP A 503 -7.79 -37.75 19.01
CA ASP A 503 -6.33 -37.97 18.89
C ASP A 503 -5.87 -39.42 19.19
N ASP A 504 -6.81 -40.33 19.47
CA ASP A 504 -6.51 -41.68 20.00
C ASP A 504 -6.18 -42.76 18.95
N ILE A 505 -6.18 -42.45 17.65
CA ILE A 505 -5.78 -43.45 16.62
C ILE A 505 -4.24 -43.51 16.47
N LYS A 506 -3.49 -42.55 17.03
CA LYS A 506 -2.02 -42.53 16.92
C LYS A 506 -1.28 -43.03 18.16
N ALA A 507 -1.99 -43.25 19.27
CA ALA A 507 -1.37 -43.62 20.55
C ALA A 507 -1.36 -45.13 20.85
N GLN A 508 -1.99 -45.97 20.01
CA GLN A 508 -1.87 -47.43 20.10
C GLN A 508 -0.92 -47.95 19.02
N PHE A 509 0.39 -47.91 19.26
CA PHE A 509 1.25 -49.07 18.99
C PHE A 509 2.45 -49.04 19.95
N PRO A 510 2.63 -50.09 20.78
CA PRO A 510 3.72 -50.18 21.76
C PRO A 510 5.04 -50.57 21.10
N LEU A 511 6.13 -50.24 21.80
CA LEU A 511 7.50 -50.70 21.56
C LEU A 511 7.55 -52.22 21.26
N LEU A 512 7.85 -52.59 20.01
CA LEU A 512 8.65 -53.74 19.57
C LEU A 512 8.38 -54.06 18.08
N MET A 513 9.05 -53.35 17.16
CA MET A 513 9.58 -53.98 15.95
C MET A 513 10.64 -53.08 15.32
N ARG A 514 11.89 -53.42 15.66
CA ARG A 514 13.13 -53.02 15.02
C ARG A 514 13.03 -53.21 13.50
N GLU A 515 13.17 -52.14 12.72
CA GLU A 515 13.48 -52.25 11.30
C GLU A 515 14.98 -52.52 11.15
N ASN A 516 15.28 -53.82 11.01
CA ASN A 516 16.58 -54.42 10.73
C ASN A 516 16.98 -54.10 9.25
N PRO A 517 18.27 -54.00 8.91
CA PRO A 517 18.75 -53.46 7.63
C PRO A 517 18.64 -54.38 6.39
N PHE A 518 17.68 -55.31 6.32
CA PHE A 518 17.57 -56.29 5.21
C PHE A 518 16.13 -56.66 4.81
N ASP A 519 15.32 -55.73 4.27
CA ASP A 519 14.11 -56.15 3.51
C ASP A 519 13.69 -55.19 2.37
N ASN A 520 12.97 -55.78 1.40
CA ASN A 520 12.97 -55.58 -0.05
C ASN A 520 12.24 -54.30 -0.56
N ARG A 521 12.74 -53.75 -1.68
CA ARG A 521 12.37 -52.47 -2.31
C ARG A 521 10.88 -52.28 -2.62
N VAL A 522 10.10 -53.34 -2.74
CA VAL A 522 8.70 -53.28 -3.18
C VAL A 522 7.74 -52.96 -2.03
N ALA A 523 8.01 -53.43 -0.80
CA ALA A 523 7.22 -53.08 0.39
C ALA A 523 7.28 -51.58 0.72
N ARG A 524 8.41 -50.93 0.42
CA ARG A 524 8.63 -49.49 0.61
C ARG A 524 7.82 -48.58 -0.31
N HIS A 525 7.35 -49.09 -1.46
CA HIS A 525 6.58 -48.29 -2.42
C HIS A 525 5.08 -48.39 -2.15
N VAL A 526 4.58 -49.58 -1.84
CA VAL A 526 3.17 -49.78 -1.49
C VAL A 526 2.83 -49.02 -0.19
N LYS A 527 3.72 -49.07 0.81
CA LYS A 527 3.52 -48.37 2.09
C LYS A 527 3.58 -46.83 1.96
N ARG A 528 4.27 -46.30 0.94
CA ARG A 528 4.38 -44.86 0.66
C ARG A 528 3.16 -44.29 -0.07
N VAL A 529 2.54 -45.08 -0.94
CA VAL A 529 1.36 -44.65 -1.70
C VAL A 529 0.13 -44.61 -0.80
N TYR A 530 -0.09 -45.61 0.06
CA TYR A 530 -1.18 -45.58 1.05
C TYR A 530 -1.02 -44.45 2.08
N SER A 531 0.20 -44.18 2.56
CA SER A 531 0.43 -43.07 3.49
C SER A 531 0.27 -41.69 2.82
N SER A 532 0.54 -41.58 1.50
CA SER A 532 0.34 -40.33 0.76
C SER A 532 -1.13 -40.04 0.48
N LEU A 533 -1.94 -41.07 0.23
CA LEU A 533 -3.38 -40.96 0.00
C LEU A 533 -4.13 -40.52 1.27
N ASP A 534 -3.74 -41.04 2.42
CA ASP A 534 -4.32 -40.67 3.71
C ASP A 534 -3.90 -39.25 4.15
N SER A 535 -2.65 -38.87 3.90
CA SER A 535 -2.18 -37.50 4.18
C SER A 535 -2.87 -36.44 3.33
N ALA A 536 -3.20 -36.77 2.08
CA ALA A 536 -3.95 -35.91 1.17
C ALA A 536 -5.43 -35.85 1.56
N GLY A 537 -6.05 -36.98 1.92
CA GLY A 537 -7.43 -37.05 2.41
C GLY A 537 -7.66 -36.28 3.71
N ILE A 538 -6.77 -36.43 4.69
CA ILE A 538 -6.84 -35.72 5.98
C ILE A 538 -6.59 -34.21 5.80
N ARG A 539 -5.68 -33.82 4.89
CA ARG A 539 -5.44 -32.41 4.57
C ARG A 539 -6.61 -31.81 3.79
N LEU A 540 -7.22 -32.53 2.84
CA LEU A 540 -8.41 -32.07 2.13
C LEU A 540 -9.61 -31.91 3.08
N GLY A 541 -9.78 -32.84 4.04
CA GLY A 541 -10.80 -32.76 5.08
C GLY A 541 -10.60 -31.58 6.04
N ALA A 542 -9.36 -31.30 6.46
CA ALA A 542 -9.03 -30.15 7.30
C ALA A 542 -9.17 -28.81 6.55
N PHE A 543 -8.82 -28.77 5.25
CA PHE A 543 -9.00 -27.59 4.40
C PHE A 543 -10.49 -27.29 4.12
N LEU A 544 -11.33 -28.31 3.95
CA LEU A 544 -12.79 -28.13 3.83
C LEU A 544 -13.42 -27.59 5.12
N ARG A 545 -12.85 -27.88 6.29
CA ARG A 545 -13.33 -27.35 7.57
C ARG A 545 -12.93 -25.90 7.82
N ARG A 546 -11.83 -25.41 7.21
CA ARG A 546 -11.26 -24.07 7.45
C ARG A 546 -11.72 -23.00 6.46
N TYR A 547 -12.29 -23.37 5.31
CA TYR A 547 -12.74 -22.42 4.28
C TYR A 547 -14.22 -22.63 3.90
N PRO A 548 -15.16 -21.79 4.38
CA PRO A 548 -16.59 -21.94 4.09
C PRO A 548 -16.95 -21.78 2.60
N LEU A 549 -16.14 -21.04 1.81
CA LEU A 549 -16.30 -20.92 0.35
C LEU A 549 -16.02 -22.23 -0.41
N MET A 550 -14.99 -22.99 -0.02
CA MET A 550 -14.68 -24.28 -0.66
C MET A 550 -15.76 -25.32 -0.39
N ARG A 551 -16.41 -25.26 0.78
CA ARG A 551 -17.57 -26.10 1.10
C ARG A 551 -18.74 -25.85 0.16
N ILE A 552 -18.99 -24.59 -0.21
CA ILE A 552 -20.05 -24.22 -1.17
C ILE A 552 -19.71 -24.75 -2.56
N PHE A 553 -18.46 -24.65 -3.01
CA PHE A 553 -18.02 -25.23 -4.29
C PHE A 553 -18.15 -26.75 -4.34
N VAL A 554 -17.81 -27.46 -3.26
CA VAL A 554 -17.96 -28.92 -3.19
C VAL A 554 -19.43 -29.34 -3.18
N LEU A 555 -20.29 -28.64 -2.42
CA LEU A 555 -21.73 -28.89 -2.44
C LEU A 555 -22.34 -28.61 -3.81
N MET A 556 -21.92 -27.53 -4.47
CA MET A 556 -22.36 -27.18 -5.82
C MET A 556 -21.89 -28.22 -6.86
N TYR A 557 -20.66 -28.73 -6.72
CA TYR A 557 -20.15 -29.82 -7.55
C TYR A 557 -20.91 -31.13 -7.32
N VAL A 558 -21.17 -31.53 -6.08
CA VAL A 558 -21.96 -32.73 -5.77
C VAL A 558 -23.41 -32.58 -6.27
N GLY A 559 -23.99 -31.39 -6.15
CA GLY A 559 -25.32 -31.07 -6.70
C GLY A 559 -25.36 -31.15 -8.23
N LEU A 560 -24.37 -30.59 -8.93
CA LEU A 560 -24.22 -30.71 -10.38
C LEU A 560 -24.00 -32.16 -10.81
N LEU A 561 -23.23 -32.93 -10.05
CA LEU A 561 -22.99 -34.34 -10.32
C LEU A 561 -24.28 -35.15 -10.13
N HIS A 562 -25.06 -34.89 -9.08
CA HIS A 562 -26.36 -35.54 -8.90
C HIS A 562 -27.34 -35.13 -9.99
N LEU A 563 -27.36 -33.86 -10.40
CA LEU A 563 -28.20 -33.38 -11.50
C LEU A 563 -27.79 -34.01 -12.84
N TRP A 564 -26.48 -34.20 -13.06
CA TRP A 564 -25.96 -34.93 -14.20
C TRP A 564 -26.33 -36.42 -14.15
N VAL A 565 -26.20 -37.08 -13.00
CA VAL A 565 -26.61 -38.49 -12.82
C VAL A 565 -28.12 -38.64 -13.00
N MET A 566 -28.92 -37.71 -12.49
CA MET A 566 -30.37 -37.71 -12.63
C MET A 566 -30.77 -37.46 -14.09
N PHE A 567 -30.09 -36.54 -14.77
CA PHE A 567 -30.23 -36.33 -16.21
C PHE A 567 -29.87 -37.59 -17.00
N VAL A 568 -28.77 -38.27 -16.64
CA VAL A 568 -28.38 -39.54 -17.25
C VAL A 568 -29.44 -40.60 -16.99
N LEU A 569 -29.89 -40.80 -15.75
CA LEU A 569 -30.94 -41.76 -15.36
C LEU A 569 -32.28 -41.50 -16.05
N MET A 570 -32.64 -40.23 -16.23
CA MET A 570 -33.87 -39.81 -16.92
C MET A 570 -33.72 -39.88 -18.44
N SER A 571 -32.50 -39.74 -18.98
CA SER A 571 -32.19 -39.99 -20.39
C SER A 571 -32.01 -41.48 -20.71
N SER A 572 -31.70 -42.28 -19.69
CA SER A 572 -31.49 -43.72 -19.77
C SER A 572 -32.63 -44.53 -19.18
N SER A 573 -33.77 -43.91 -18.84
CA SER A 573 -35.04 -44.62 -18.64
C SER A 573 -35.61 -44.92 -20.02
N PRO A 574 -35.49 -46.15 -20.54
CA PRO A 574 -36.17 -46.52 -21.76
C PRO A 574 -37.66 -46.70 -21.42
N ASN A 575 -38.54 -46.56 -22.42
CA ASN A 575 -39.93 -47.02 -22.33
C ASN A 575 -40.03 -48.44 -21.75
#